data_AF-A0A7S1B4T8-F1
#
_entry.id   AF-A0A7S1B4T8-F1
#
_cell.length_a   1.000
_cell.length_b   1.000
_cell.length_c   1.000
_cell.angle_alpha   90.00
_cell.angle_beta   90.00
_cell.angle_gamma   90.00
#
_symmetry.space_group_name_H-M   'P 1'
#
loop_
_entity.id
_entity.type
_entity.pdbx_description
1 polymer ?
#
loop_
_entity_poly.entity_id
_entity_poly.type
_entity_poly.pdbx_seq_one_letter_code
_entity_poly.pdbx_strand_id
1 'polypeptide(L)'
;MNSFFRIFEVTLVVVMPLLSYQVCGFIPIAQKHDLCTSYNQKGDSNDNLQSKRNGSKLNLFSNEQQLEFWITTFSSAHIGMSAVRGKLIRSCGELAERANLVDQGLKLPSYWPGDDFGKNEIFPDTDTTGRQIYRILYTVVSFATLGNALRSYLHCDDMRVMILSEQDFIFFYGVASTSFAVSIASLFNASPMSLMPSFKKIKNESATTGFGSIVGFQRNDSLKLEARGLTRITRHPLILPVVPWGVATSYLAGGRTVDFILFGGLALYAIAGCACQDLRIMRKEGSVGTVMSTSEDAGSLLEIFYSRTSFVPFAAIVDGRQSIDILLKEFPIIPFILGIPTGALIQSILLQFLI
;
A
#
# COMPACT_ATOMS: atom_id res chain seq x y z
N MET A 1 7.38 -6.85 -24.71
CA MET A 1 7.87 -6.85 -23.30
C MET A 1 9.10 -5.95 -23.10
N ASN A 2 10.10 -5.97 -24.01
CA ASN A 2 11.24 -5.03 -23.97
C ASN A 2 10.83 -3.55 -24.04
N SER A 3 9.72 -3.23 -24.73
CA SER A 3 9.21 -1.85 -24.82
C SER A 3 8.64 -1.31 -23.51
N PHE A 4 8.04 -2.17 -22.67
CA PHE A 4 7.52 -1.78 -21.35
C PHE A 4 8.65 -1.49 -20.36
N PHE A 5 9.73 -2.29 -20.41
CA PHE A 5 10.96 -2.02 -19.65
C PHE A 5 11.68 -0.75 -20.10
N ARG A 6 11.71 -0.45 -21.41
CA ARG A 6 12.31 0.80 -21.91
C ARG A 6 11.57 2.06 -21.48
N ILE A 7 10.23 2.04 -21.47
CA ILE A 7 9.43 3.15 -20.93
C ILE A 7 9.74 3.32 -19.43
N PHE A 8 9.93 2.21 -18.71
CA PHE A 8 10.25 2.21 -17.28
C PHE A 8 11.64 2.77 -16.95
N GLU A 9 12.65 2.42 -17.75
CA GLU A 9 14.02 2.91 -17.62
C GLU A 9 14.12 4.42 -17.86
N VAL A 10 13.37 4.95 -18.84
CA VAL A 10 13.26 6.38 -19.10
C VAL A 10 12.60 7.13 -17.94
N THR A 11 11.51 6.59 -17.37
CA THR A 11 10.83 7.23 -16.22
C THR A 11 11.74 7.28 -14.99
N LEU A 12 12.51 6.22 -14.70
CA LEU A 12 13.36 6.19 -13.51
C LEU A 12 14.55 7.17 -13.60
N VAL A 13 15.13 7.33 -14.81
CA VAL A 13 16.22 8.26 -15.08
C VAL A 13 15.75 9.73 -15.04
N VAL A 14 14.50 10.01 -15.41
CA VAL A 14 13.94 11.38 -15.42
C VAL A 14 13.40 11.79 -14.04
N VAL A 15 12.77 10.88 -13.30
CA VAL A 15 12.10 11.20 -12.02
C VAL A 15 13.09 11.36 -10.86
N MET A 16 14.17 10.58 -10.81
CA MET A 16 15.14 10.63 -9.70
C MET A 16 15.85 12.00 -9.56
N PRO A 17 16.31 12.66 -10.64
CA PRO A 17 16.91 14.00 -10.54
C PRO A 17 15.92 15.10 -10.15
N LEU A 18 14.64 14.96 -10.50
CA LEU A 18 13.59 15.93 -10.19
C LEU A 18 13.19 15.90 -8.71
N LEU A 19 13.20 14.71 -8.09
CA LEU A 19 12.95 14.55 -6.66
C LEU A 19 14.04 15.22 -5.80
N SER A 20 15.30 15.23 -6.25
CA SER A 20 16.39 15.91 -5.54
C SER A 20 16.23 17.43 -5.46
N TYR A 21 15.47 18.04 -6.39
CA TYR A 21 15.26 19.49 -6.44
C TYR A 21 14.09 19.99 -5.58
N GLN A 22 13.13 19.13 -5.20
CA GLN A 22 11.89 19.55 -4.51
C GLN A 22 11.87 19.31 -2.99
N VAL A 23 12.79 18.52 -2.44
CA VAL A 23 12.78 18.13 -1.01
C VAL A 23 13.13 19.29 -0.05
N CYS A 24 13.61 20.44 -0.54
CA CYS A 24 13.99 21.58 0.31
C CYS A 24 12.87 22.58 0.67
N GLY A 25 11.58 22.28 0.43
CA GLY A 25 10.49 23.24 0.69
C GLY A 25 9.22 22.63 1.29
N PHE A 26 9.21 22.33 2.60
CA PHE A 26 8.04 21.93 3.40
C PHE A 26 8.22 22.65 4.76
N ILE A 27 7.32 23.47 5.35
CA ILE A 27 5.87 23.39 5.63
C ILE A 27 5.34 24.83 5.85
N PRO A 28 4.07 25.16 5.51
CA PRO A 28 3.20 25.70 6.55
C PRO A 28 1.86 24.95 6.62
N ILE A 29 1.43 24.68 7.86
CA ILE A 29 0.13 24.12 8.22
C ILE A 29 -0.91 25.24 8.07
N ALA A 30 -1.87 25.07 7.16
CA ALA A 30 -2.96 26.02 6.99
C ALA A 30 -4.04 25.84 8.07
N GLN A 31 -4.45 26.96 8.67
CA GLN A 31 -5.51 27.06 9.66
C GLN A 31 -6.90 26.77 9.06
N LYS A 32 -7.73 26.16 9.90
CA LYS A 32 -9.14 25.85 9.72
C LYS A 32 -9.93 27.15 9.44
N HIS A 33 -10.65 27.21 8.31
CA HIS A 33 -11.62 28.28 8.05
C HIS A 33 -13.01 27.82 8.50
N ASP A 34 -13.63 28.59 9.39
CA ASP A 34 -15.01 28.42 9.82
C ASP A 34 -15.98 28.75 8.67
N LEU A 35 -16.76 27.76 8.24
CA LEU A 35 -17.88 27.93 7.31
C LEU A 35 -19.17 28.16 8.09
N CYS A 36 -19.48 29.44 8.37
CA CYS A 36 -20.86 29.93 8.50
C CYS A 36 -20.86 31.45 8.70
N THR A 37 -21.21 32.23 7.67
CA THR A 37 -22.22 33.33 7.76
C THR A 37 -22.26 34.22 6.51
N SER A 38 -23.50 34.62 6.20
CA SER A 38 -23.96 35.80 5.47
C SER A 38 -23.81 35.90 3.95
N TYR A 39 -24.92 35.52 3.32
CA TYR A 39 -25.55 36.19 2.19
C TYR A 39 -25.75 37.70 2.45
N ASN A 40 -25.74 38.50 1.37
CA ASN A 40 -25.92 39.96 1.24
C ASN A 40 -24.73 40.87 1.54
N GLN A 41 -24.06 41.34 0.48
CA GLN A 41 -23.83 42.77 0.31
C GLN A 41 -23.69 43.17 -1.16
N LYS A 42 -24.40 44.25 -1.50
CA LYS A 42 -24.56 44.87 -2.81
C LYS A 42 -23.80 46.20 -2.77
N GLY A 43 -22.95 46.47 -3.78
CA GLY A 43 -22.12 47.68 -3.90
C GLY A 43 -20.78 47.51 -3.18
N ASP A 44 -19.61 47.83 -3.73
CA ASP A 44 -19.28 49.02 -4.51
C ASP A 44 -18.10 48.80 -5.48
N SER A 45 -17.96 49.73 -6.39
CA SER A 45 -17.10 49.68 -7.59
C SER A 45 -15.70 50.23 -7.31
N ASN A 46 -14.72 49.77 -8.10
CA ASN A 46 -13.39 50.39 -8.30
C ASN A 46 -12.47 50.51 -7.09
N ASP A 47 -11.57 49.53 -6.94
CA ASP A 47 -10.12 49.74 -6.69
C ASP A 47 -9.50 48.42 -6.25
N ASN A 48 -8.87 47.67 -7.18
CA ASN A 48 -7.78 46.70 -6.87
C ASN A 48 -7.26 45.96 -8.12
N LEU A 49 -6.93 46.70 -9.19
CA LEU A 49 -6.37 46.12 -10.43
C LEU A 49 -4.83 46.07 -10.47
N GLN A 50 -4.11 46.39 -9.38
CA GLN A 50 -2.64 46.55 -9.42
C GLN A 50 -1.78 45.60 -8.56
N SER A 51 -2.34 44.68 -7.78
CA SER A 51 -1.53 43.76 -6.94
C SER A 51 -1.55 42.28 -7.38
N LYS A 52 -1.80 41.98 -8.65
CA LYS A 52 -1.87 40.59 -9.18
C LYS A 52 -0.84 40.27 -10.27
N ARG A 53 0.19 41.09 -10.41
CA ARG A 53 1.35 40.86 -11.30
C ARG A 53 2.63 40.88 -10.47
N ASN A 54 2.91 39.80 -9.74
CA ASN A 54 4.29 39.49 -9.36
C ASN A 54 4.39 38.01 -9.01
N GLY A 55 4.92 37.24 -9.95
CA GLY A 55 5.33 35.85 -9.71
C GLY A 55 4.38 34.77 -10.22
N SER A 56 3.77 34.93 -11.41
CA SER A 56 3.31 33.77 -12.19
C SER A 56 4.54 32.99 -12.67
N LYS A 57 5.25 32.33 -11.75
CA LYS A 57 6.11 31.22 -12.11
C LYS A 57 5.22 30.26 -12.88
N LEU A 58 5.61 29.97 -14.12
CA LEU A 58 4.95 29.03 -15.02
C LEU A 58 4.66 27.73 -14.27
N ASN A 59 3.44 27.56 -13.75
CA ASN A 59 2.91 26.24 -13.51
C ASN A 59 2.71 25.65 -14.91
N LEU A 60 3.73 24.94 -15.38
CA LEU A 60 3.79 24.35 -16.72
C LEU A 60 2.66 23.32 -16.95
N PHE A 61 2.01 22.88 -15.87
CA PHE A 61 0.98 21.85 -15.84
C PHE A 61 -0.24 22.32 -15.06
N SER A 62 -1.43 21.97 -15.55
CA SER A 62 -2.68 22.10 -14.79
C SER A 62 -2.63 21.23 -13.52
N ASN A 63 -3.46 21.53 -12.51
CA ASN A 63 -3.50 20.72 -11.28
C ASN A 63 -3.90 19.26 -11.57
N GLU A 64 -4.77 19.04 -12.56
CA GLU A 64 -5.15 17.70 -13.04
C GLU A 64 -3.95 16.96 -13.65
N GLN A 65 -3.17 17.64 -14.50
CA GLN A 65 -1.95 17.06 -15.09
C GLN A 65 -0.89 16.75 -14.02
N GLN A 66 -0.78 17.60 -13.00
CA GLN A 66 0.10 17.34 -11.86
C GLN A 66 -0.37 16.10 -11.08
N LEU A 67 -1.68 15.97 -10.84
CA LEU A 67 -2.26 14.79 -10.19
C LEU A 67 -1.98 13.52 -11.00
N GLU A 68 -2.25 13.54 -12.32
CA GLU A 68 -1.97 12.44 -13.23
C GLU A 68 -0.48 12.06 -13.23
N PHE A 69 0.40 13.06 -13.28
CA PHE A 69 1.84 12.87 -13.19
C PHE A 69 2.22 12.18 -11.87
N TRP A 70 1.74 12.68 -10.74
CA TRP A 70 2.11 12.14 -9.42
C TRP A 70 1.54 10.75 -9.16
N ILE A 71 0.30 10.46 -9.58
CA ILE A 71 -0.26 9.12 -9.43
C ILE A 71 0.48 8.12 -10.33
N THR A 72 0.81 8.51 -11.56
CA THR A 72 1.60 7.67 -12.48
C THR A 72 3.02 7.46 -11.93
N THR A 73 3.62 8.50 -11.37
CA THR A 73 4.95 8.44 -10.74
C THR A 73 4.94 7.52 -9.51
N PHE A 74 3.90 7.63 -8.67
CA PHE A 74 3.71 6.75 -7.52
C PHE A 74 3.61 5.28 -7.95
N SER A 75 2.71 4.97 -8.90
CA SER A 75 2.48 3.61 -9.38
C SER A 75 3.72 3.03 -10.06
N SER A 76 4.34 3.80 -10.96
CA SER A 76 5.56 3.37 -11.65
C SER A 76 6.69 3.14 -10.65
N ALA A 77 7.02 4.10 -9.78
CA ALA A 77 8.10 3.97 -8.81
C ALA A 77 7.92 2.72 -7.92
N HIS A 78 6.71 2.44 -7.42
CA HIS A 78 6.46 1.25 -6.61
C HIS A 78 6.68 -0.05 -7.38
N ILE A 79 6.09 -0.15 -8.58
CA ILE A 79 6.23 -1.34 -9.43
C ILE A 79 7.70 -1.55 -9.82
N GLY A 80 8.40 -0.46 -10.17
CA GLY A 80 9.81 -0.47 -10.53
C GLY A 80 10.74 -0.90 -9.43
N MET A 81 10.66 -0.22 -8.28
CA MET A 81 11.46 -0.57 -7.12
C MET A 81 11.22 -2.02 -6.71
N SER A 82 9.99 -2.51 -6.84
CA SER A 82 9.66 -3.92 -6.63
C SER A 82 10.34 -4.85 -7.65
N ALA A 83 10.38 -4.46 -8.94
CA ALA A 83 10.99 -5.24 -10.02
C ALA A 83 12.53 -5.30 -9.94
N VAL A 84 13.19 -4.23 -9.48
CA VAL A 84 14.65 -4.19 -9.30
C VAL A 84 15.08 -4.33 -7.83
N ARG A 85 14.18 -4.77 -6.96
CA ARG A 85 14.37 -4.86 -5.50
C ARG A 85 15.67 -5.54 -5.12
N GLY A 86 15.99 -6.70 -5.71
CA GLY A 86 17.21 -7.44 -5.37
C GLY A 86 18.49 -6.67 -5.67
N LYS A 87 18.53 -5.93 -6.79
CA LYS A 87 19.66 -5.06 -7.13
C LYS A 87 19.77 -3.88 -6.17
N LEU A 88 18.64 -3.22 -5.89
CA LEU A 88 18.61 -2.09 -4.96
C LEU A 88 19.03 -2.48 -3.54
N ILE A 89 18.54 -3.60 -3.02
CA ILE A 89 18.95 -4.14 -1.70
C ILE A 89 20.46 -4.38 -1.68
N ARG A 90 21.00 -5.07 -2.69
CA ARG A 90 22.44 -5.34 -2.77
C ARG A 90 23.27 -4.05 -2.82
N SER A 91 22.90 -3.11 -3.69
CA SER A 91 23.60 -1.82 -3.79
C SER A 91 23.52 -1.01 -2.50
N CYS A 92 22.38 -1.00 -1.81
CA CYS A 92 22.26 -0.33 -0.51
C CYS A 92 23.15 -0.99 0.56
N GLY A 93 23.22 -2.31 0.58
CA GLY A 93 24.10 -3.07 1.48
C GLY A 93 25.57 -2.76 1.22
N GLU A 94 26.03 -2.88 -0.02
CA GLU A 94 27.42 -2.60 -0.41
C GLU A 94 27.82 -1.13 -0.11
N LEU A 95 26.90 -0.18 -0.31
CA LEU A 95 27.15 1.23 0.05
C LEU A 95 27.26 1.42 1.56
N ALA A 96 26.41 0.75 2.34
CA ALA A 96 26.47 0.81 3.81
C ALA A 96 27.75 0.19 4.36
N GLU A 97 28.19 -0.93 3.78
CA GLU A 97 29.46 -1.58 4.10
C GLU A 97 30.65 -0.66 3.81
N ARG A 98 30.68 -0.02 2.63
CA ARG A 98 31.72 0.98 2.28
C ARG A 98 31.73 2.20 3.21
N ALA A 99 30.57 2.55 3.76
CA ALA A 99 30.43 3.63 4.74
C ALA A 99 30.73 3.19 6.18
N ASN A 100 31.17 1.93 6.40
CA ASN A 100 31.39 1.33 7.72
C ASN A 100 30.15 1.39 8.63
N LEU A 101 28.95 1.23 8.06
CA LEU A 101 27.70 1.19 8.84
C LEU A 101 27.33 -0.23 9.29
N VAL A 102 27.88 -1.25 8.65
CA VAL A 102 27.63 -2.68 8.95
C VAL A 102 28.52 -3.13 10.11
N ASP A 103 28.01 -4.04 10.95
CA ASP A 103 28.69 -4.68 12.08
C ASP A 103 29.20 -3.71 13.15
N GLN A 104 28.45 -2.63 13.40
CA GLN A 104 28.78 -1.63 14.44
C GLN A 104 28.30 -2.03 15.84
N GLY A 105 27.70 -3.22 16.02
CA GLY A 105 27.16 -3.69 17.29
C GLY A 105 26.01 -2.83 17.85
N LEU A 106 25.39 -1.98 17.03
CA LEU A 106 24.27 -1.13 17.43
C LEU A 106 23.02 -1.99 17.65
N LYS A 107 22.67 -2.20 18.93
CA LYS A 107 21.50 -3.00 19.29
C LYS A 107 20.20 -2.24 19.06
N LEU A 108 19.24 -2.91 18.44
CA LEU A 108 17.84 -2.47 18.37
C LEU A 108 17.20 -2.53 19.76
N PRO A 109 16.23 -1.64 20.06
CA PRO A 109 15.42 -1.77 21.25
C PRO A 109 14.72 -3.14 21.32
N SER A 110 14.58 -3.71 22.51
CA SER A 110 14.00 -5.04 22.72
C SER A 110 12.54 -5.19 22.24
N TYR A 111 11.84 -4.07 22.05
CA TYR A 111 10.48 -4.04 21.52
C TYR A 111 10.42 -3.87 19.99
N TRP A 112 11.56 -3.71 19.31
CA TRP A 112 11.57 -3.57 17.87
C TRP A 112 11.23 -4.92 17.22
N PRO A 113 10.24 -5.00 16.33
CA PRO A 113 9.92 -6.21 15.59
C PRO A 113 10.99 -6.45 14.52
N GLY A 114 12.15 -6.93 14.98
CA GLY A 114 13.26 -7.37 14.15
C GLY A 114 12.93 -8.67 13.45
N ASP A 115 13.54 -8.86 12.29
CA ASP A 115 13.61 -10.15 11.65
C ASP A 115 14.60 -11.03 12.46
N ASP A 116 14.33 -12.33 12.62
CA ASP A 116 15.14 -13.21 13.46
C ASP A 116 16.58 -13.39 12.96
N PHE A 117 16.86 -13.03 11.69
CA PHE A 117 18.19 -13.02 11.09
C PHE A 117 19.04 -11.87 11.61
N GLY A 118 18.41 -10.76 12.03
CA GLY A 118 19.12 -9.54 12.41
C GLY A 118 19.78 -9.52 13.79
N LYS A 119 19.68 -10.60 14.58
CA LYS A 119 20.30 -10.74 15.93
C LYS A 119 20.07 -9.55 16.91
N ASN A 120 18.98 -8.79 16.74
CA ASN A 120 18.71 -7.53 17.46
C ASN A 120 19.72 -6.41 17.19
N GLU A 121 20.37 -6.39 16.04
CA GLU A 121 21.24 -5.30 15.64
C GLU A 121 20.60 -4.51 14.49
N ILE A 122 20.92 -3.22 14.42
CA ILE A 122 20.41 -2.34 13.36
C ILE A 122 21.01 -2.79 12.02
N PHE A 123 22.32 -2.96 11.95
CA PHE A 123 23.05 -3.30 10.71
C PHE A 123 24.00 -4.49 10.93
N PRO A 124 23.49 -5.70 11.18
CA PRO A 124 24.31 -6.87 11.54
C PRO A 124 25.15 -7.38 10.37
N ASP A 125 24.58 -7.34 9.16
CA ASP A 125 25.22 -7.83 7.94
C ASP A 125 24.79 -6.99 6.74
N THR A 126 25.54 -7.09 5.65
CA THR A 126 25.34 -6.32 4.41
C THR A 126 23.95 -6.54 3.80
N ASP A 127 23.40 -7.76 3.84
CA ASP A 127 22.10 -8.08 3.24
C ASP A 127 20.93 -7.53 4.07
N THR A 128 20.95 -7.76 5.38
CA THR A 128 19.94 -7.21 6.31
C THR A 128 19.94 -5.68 6.28
N THR A 129 21.13 -5.07 6.28
CA THR A 129 21.31 -3.62 6.16
C THR A 129 20.74 -3.09 4.85
N GLY A 130 21.07 -3.74 3.73
CA GLY A 130 20.53 -3.41 2.41
C GLY A 130 18.99 -3.48 2.36
N ARG A 131 18.39 -4.47 3.02
CA ARG A 131 16.91 -4.61 3.12
C ARG A 131 16.29 -3.47 3.91
N GLN A 132 16.90 -3.06 5.02
CA GLN A 132 16.39 -1.98 5.85
C GLN A 132 16.49 -0.63 5.13
N ILE A 133 17.64 -0.31 4.55
CA ILE A 133 17.83 0.92 3.76
C ILE A 133 16.85 0.95 2.58
N TYR A 134 16.69 -0.17 1.86
CA TYR A 134 15.69 -0.27 0.80
C TYR A 134 14.27 0.05 1.30
N ARG A 135 13.86 -0.47 2.47
CA ARG A 135 12.52 -0.18 3.04
C ARG A 135 12.36 1.30 3.38
N ILE A 136 13.40 1.95 3.88
CA ILE A 136 13.41 3.39 4.17
C ILE A 136 13.26 4.17 2.86
N LEU A 137 14.12 3.90 1.87
CA LEU A 137 14.07 4.55 0.56
C LEU A 137 12.71 4.37 -0.11
N TYR A 138 12.20 3.14 -0.11
CA TYR A 138 10.87 2.82 -0.62
C TYR A 138 9.81 3.69 0.07
N THR A 139 9.78 3.70 1.42
CA THR A 139 8.82 4.51 2.19
C THR A 139 8.91 6.00 1.86
N VAL A 140 10.12 6.55 1.74
CA VAL A 140 10.32 7.98 1.41
C VAL A 140 9.80 8.29 0.01
N VAL A 141 10.15 7.47 -0.99
CA VAL A 141 9.67 7.65 -2.37
C VAL A 141 8.15 7.50 -2.42
N SER A 142 7.59 6.53 -1.71
CA SER A 142 6.15 6.31 -1.64
C SER A 142 5.41 7.49 -1.03
N PHE A 143 5.91 8.00 0.10
CA PHE A 143 5.33 9.14 0.79
C PHE A 143 5.42 10.41 -0.04
N ALA A 144 6.57 10.68 -0.67
CA ALA A 144 6.74 11.86 -1.51
C ALA A 144 5.81 11.83 -2.73
N THR A 145 5.73 10.71 -3.43
CA THR A 145 4.91 10.60 -4.65
C THR A 145 3.42 10.60 -4.34
N LEU A 146 2.96 9.83 -3.36
CA LEU A 146 1.54 9.80 -2.96
C LEU A 146 1.11 11.09 -2.26
N GLY A 147 1.97 11.67 -1.42
CA GLY A 147 1.69 12.92 -0.72
C GLY A 147 1.54 14.09 -1.70
N ASN A 148 2.36 14.15 -2.75
CA ASN A 148 2.21 15.14 -3.81
C ASN A 148 0.97 14.88 -4.69
N ALA A 149 0.61 13.62 -4.94
CA ALA A 149 -0.66 13.29 -5.60
C ALA A 149 -1.86 13.80 -4.78
N LEU A 150 -1.90 13.49 -3.48
CA LEU A 150 -2.97 13.96 -2.58
C LEU A 150 -3.00 15.50 -2.50
N ARG A 151 -1.84 16.14 -2.41
CA ARG A 151 -1.75 17.61 -2.44
C ARG A 151 -2.37 18.16 -3.73
N SER A 152 -1.99 17.60 -4.89
CA SER A 152 -2.49 18.06 -6.20
C SER A 152 -4.00 17.87 -6.31
N TYR A 153 -4.50 16.73 -5.83
CA TYR A 153 -5.94 16.44 -5.74
C TYR A 153 -6.69 17.48 -4.91
N LEU A 154 -6.19 17.85 -3.72
CA LEU A 154 -6.83 18.83 -2.84
C LEU A 154 -6.82 20.27 -3.40
N HIS A 155 -5.97 20.57 -4.39
CA HIS A 155 -5.91 21.87 -5.06
C HIS A 155 -6.69 21.88 -6.39
N CYS A 156 -7.36 20.79 -6.77
CA CYS A 156 -8.17 20.75 -7.97
C CYS A 156 -9.57 21.34 -7.69
N ASP A 157 -9.79 22.57 -8.17
CA ASP A 157 -11.07 23.28 -8.07
C ASP A 157 -12.05 22.85 -9.19
N ASP A 158 -12.22 21.54 -9.43
CA ASP A 158 -13.25 21.07 -10.36
C ASP A 158 -14.62 21.13 -9.66
N MET A 159 -15.48 22.01 -10.18
CA MET A 159 -16.82 22.27 -9.65
C MET A 159 -17.87 21.25 -10.11
N ARG A 160 -17.53 20.33 -11.02
CA ARG A 160 -18.49 19.37 -11.58
C ARG A 160 -18.70 18.17 -10.66
N VAL A 161 -19.43 18.39 -9.57
CA VAL A 161 -19.84 17.32 -8.66
C VAL A 161 -21.03 16.56 -9.24
N MET A 162 -20.88 15.25 -9.36
CA MET A 162 -21.95 14.33 -9.69
C MET A 162 -22.81 14.09 -8.45
N ILE A 163 -24.10 14.37 -8.55
CA ILE A 163 -25.07 14.13 -7.48
C ILE A 163 -25.53 12.67 -7.59
N LEU A 164 -25.18 11.86 -6.60
CA LEU A 164 -25.65 10.48 -6.48
C LEU A 164 -27.09 10.44 -5.98
N SER A 165 -27.85 9.46 -6.46
CA SER A 165 -29.11 9.10 -5.80
C SER A 165 -28.82 8.52 -4.40
N GLU A 166 -29.81 8.57 -3.51
CA GLU A 166 -29.67 7.97 -2.17
C GLU A 166 -29.30 6.47 -2.25
N GLN A 167 -29.88 5.75 -3.20
CA GLN A 167 -29.60 4.33 -3.42
C GLN A 167 -28.16 4.10 -3.88
N ASP A 168 -27.67 4.90 -4.83
CA ASP A 168 -26.29 4.80 -5.32
C ASP A 168 -25.30 5.15 -4.21
N PHE A 169 -25.59 6.19 -3.41
CA PHE A 169 -24.78 6.57 -2.27
C PHE A 169 -24.65 5.41 -1.26
N ILE A 170 -25.78 4.83 -0.85
CA ILE A 170 -25.79 3.68 0.08
C ILE A 170 -25.02 2.49 -0.51
N PHE A 171 -25.21 2.20 -1.80
CA PHE A 171 -24.52 1.12 -2.48
C PHE A 171 -23.01 1.31 -2.47
N PHE A 172 -22.50 2.45 -2.97
CA PHE A 172 -21.06 2.70 -3.01
C PHE A 172 -20.47 2.78 -1.59
N TYR A 173 -21.17 3.41 -0.64
CA TYR A 173 -20.72 3.49 0.74
C TYR A 173 -20.62 2.10 1.39
N GLY A 174 -21.59 1.23 1.11
CA GLY A 174 -21.56 -0.17 1.50
C GLY A 174 -20.35 -0.91 0.91
N VAL A 175 -20.11 -0.77 -0.40
CA VAL A 175 -18.94 -1.37 -1.08
C VAL A 175 -17.62 -0.91 -0.47
N ALA A 176 -17.45 0.40 -0.24
CA ALA A 176 -16.24 0.96 0.38
C ALA A 176 -16.04 0.42 1.81
N SER A 177 -17.10 0.42 2.62
CA SER A 177 -17.08 -0.06 4.00
C SER A 177 -16.74 -1.56 4.10
N THR A 178 -17.37 -2.39 3.25
CA THR A 178 -17.08 -3.82 3.18
C THR A 178 -15.66 -4.09 2.68
N SER A 179 -15.13 -3.28 1.77
CA SER A 179 -13.75 -3.41 1.30
C SER A 179 -12.72 -3.18 2.41
N PHE A 180 -12.97 -2.19 3.29
CA PHE A 180 -12.19 -2.02 4.51
C PHE A 180 -12.35 -3.22 5.46
N ALA A 181 -13.57 -3.73 5.62
CA ALA A 181 -13.82 -4.89 6.47
C ALA A 181 -13.02 -6.13 6.02
N VAL A 182 -12.97 -6.40 4.71
CA VAL A 182 -12.13 -7.48 4.14
C VAL A 182 -10.65 -7.22 4.41
N SER A 183 -10.18 -5.99 4.24
CA SER A 183 -8.78 -5.62 4.49
C SER A 183 -8.40 -5.84 5.96
N ILE A 184 -9.24 -5.38 6.91
CA ILE A 184 -9.06 -5.58 8.35
C ILE A 184 -9.07 -7.07 8.69
N ALA A 185 -10.05 -7.81 8.18
CA ALA A 185 -10.16 -9.25 8.38
C ALA A 185 -8.93 -10.01 7.83
N SER A 186 -8.34 -9.52 6.74
CA SER A 186 -7.13 -10.11 6.15
C SER A 186 -5.87 -9.93 7.00
N LEU A 187 -5.84 -8.95 7.91
CA LEU A 187 -4.74 -8.81 8.88
C LEU A 187 -4.66 -9.99 9.85
N PHE A 188 -5.79 -10.65 10.10
CA PHE A 188 -5.89 -11.84 10.93
C PHE A 188 -5.72 -13.15 10.14
N ASN A 189 -5.54 -13.06 8.82
CA ASN A 189 -5.36 -14.22 7.96
C ASN A 189 -3.89 -14.38 7.56
N ALA A 190 -3.29 -15.52 7.90
CA ALA A 190 -1.95 -15.85 7.43
C ALA A 190 -1.95 -15.93 5.90
N SER A 191 -0.97 -15.29 5.26
CA SER A 191 -0.77 -15.30 3.82
C SER A 191 0.71 -15.15 3.53
N PRO A 192 1.26 -15.76 2.46
CA PRO A 192 2.69 -15.64 2.15
C PRO A 192 3.05 -14.22 1.69
N MET A 193 2.02 -13.44 1.36
CA MET A 193 2.08 -12.04 0.99
C MET A 193 1.75 -11.09 2.13
N SER A 194 1.31 -11.62 3.28
CA SER A 194 1.03 -10.81 4.47
C SER A 194 2.32 -10.54 5.26
N LEU A 195 2.45 -9.28 5.67
CA LEU A 195 3.52 -8.81 6.55
C LEU A 195 3.37 -9.34 7.98
N MET A 196 2.18 -9.82 8.35
CA MET A 196 1.93 -10.31 9.71
C MET A 196 2.64 -11.64 9.95
N PRO A 197 3.48 -11.76 11.00
CA PRO A 197 4.03 -13.05 11.40
C PRO A 197 2.90 -14.00 11.81
N SER A 198 3.05 -15.28 11.50
CA SER A 198 2.08 -16.31 11.92
C SER A 198 2.59 -17.00 13.18
N PHE A 199 1.70 -17.22 14.14
CA PHE A 199 2.04 -17.79 15.43
C PHE A 199 1.28 -19.10 15.66
N LYS A 200 1.97 -20.12 16.16
CA LYS A 200 1.41 -21.41 16.56
C LYS A 200 1.48 -21.53 18.08
N LYS A 201 0.36 -21.88 18.71
CA LYS A 201 0.32 -22.17 20.16
C LYS A 201 1.15 -23.43 20.43
N ILE A 202 2.13 -23.34 21.32
CA ILE A 202 2.94 -24.47 21.78
C ILE A 202 2.09 -25.28 22.76
N LYS A 203 1.81 -26.54 22.44
CA LYS A 203 1.14 -27.48 23.35
C LYS A 203 2.24 -28.22 24.15
N ASN A 204 2.53 -27.74 25.37
CA ASN A 204 3.24 -28.40 26.51
C ASN A 204 4.71 -28.02 26.86
N GLU A 205 4.84 -27.48 28.08
CA GLU A 205 5.82 -27.55 29.20
C GLU A 205 7.35 -27.63 29.03
N SER A 206 7.94 -27.89 27.86
CA SER A 206 9.41 -27.74 27.72
C SER A 206 9.75 -26.34 27.21
N ALA A 207 9.47 -25.34 28.04
CA ALA A 207 9.79 -23.94 27.80
C ALA A 207 11.31 -23.72 27.89
N THR A 208 12.05 -24.21 26.89
CA THR A 208 13.27 -23.49 26.52
C THR A 208 12.80 -22.16 25.97
N THR A 209 13.23 -21.08 26.62
CA THR A 209 13.04 -19.69 26.20
C THR A 209 13.81 -19.43 24.91
N GLY A 210 13.42 -20.12 23.84
CA GLY A 210 13.91 -19.90 22.50
C GLY A 210 13.50 -18.51 22.02
N PHE A 211 14.43 -17.84 21.36
CA PHE A 211 14.20 -16.58 20.66
C PHE A 211 12.97 -16.68 19.74
N GLY A 212 12.04 -15.72 19.80
CA GLY A 212 10.80 -15.71 19.00
C GLY A 212 9.56 -16.38 19.64
N SER A 213 9.63 -16.81 20.91
CA SER A 213 8.45 -17.25 21.68
C SER A 213 7.86 -16.11 22.52
N ILE A 214 6.65 -15.66 22.18
CA ILE A 214 5.89 -14.70 23.01
C ILE A 214 4.80 -15.50 23.72
N VAL A 215 4.90 -15.66 25.04
CA VAL A 215 3.84 -16.22 25.92
C VAL A 215 3.13 -17.46 25.33
N GLY A 216 3.87 -18.54 25.10
CA GLY A 216 3.30 -19.82 24.61
C GLY A 216 2.95 -19.84 23.12
N PHE A 217 3.32 -18.81 22.35
CA PHE A 217 3.20 -18.76 20.91
C PHE A 217 4.58 -18.75 20.25
N GLN A 218 4.81 -19.69 19.33
CA GLN A 218 6.01 -19.74 18.50
C GLN A 218 5.70 -19.20 17.11
N ARG A 219 6.55 -18.33 16.58
CA ARG A 219 6.47 -17.91 15.18
C ARG A 219 6.65 -19.12 14.26
N ASN A 220 5.73 -19.30 13.33
CA ASN A 220 5.79 -20.33 12.29
C ASN A 220 5.33 -19.75 10.95
N ASP A 221 6.31 -19.35 10.14
CA ASP A 221 6.06 -18.75 8.82
C ASP A 221 5.63 -19.77 7.75
N SER A 222 5.73 -21.08 8.00
CA SER A 222 5.23 -22.10 7.06
C SER A 222 3.71 -22.08 6.94
N LEU A 223 3.01 -21.63 8.00
CA LEU A 223 1.55 -21.45 7.99
C LEU A 223 1.08 -20.45 6.93
N LYS A 224 1.97 -19.54 6.51
CA LYS A 224 1.68 -18.57 5.46
C LYS A 224 1.56 -19.23 4.09
N LEU A 225 2.14 -20.40 3.86
CA LEU A 225 2.08 -21.11 2.59
C LEU A 225 0.80 -21.97 2.44
N GLU A 226 -0.07 -22.00 3.44
CA GLU A 226 -1.32 -22.73 3.35
C GLU A 226 -2.45 -21.82 2.89
N ALA A 227 -3.22 -22.27 1.88
CA ALA A 227 -4.43 -21.60 1.45
C ALA A 227 -5.52 -21.73 2.53
N ARG A 228 -5.63 -20.71 3.40
CA ARG A 228 -6.61 -20.65 4.50
C ARG A 228 -7.36 -19.32 4.55
N GLY A 229 -8.57 -19.37 5.10
CA GLY A 229 -9.43 -18.21 5.31
C GLY A 229 -9.64 -17.41 4.03
N LEU A 230 -9.39 -16.10 4.07
CA LEU A 230 -9.60 -15.20 2.92
C LEU A 230 -8.67 -15.49 1.72
N THR A 231 -7.55 -16.20 1.91
CA THR A 231 -6.70 -16.58 0.76
C THR A 231 -7.36 -17.60 -0.16
N ARG A 232 -8.42 -18.27 0.30
CA ARG A 232 -9.26 -19.14 -0.54
C ARG A 232 -10.14 -18.35 -1.51
N ILE A 233 -10.46 -17.09 -1.18
CA ILE A 233 -11.20 -16.18 -2.06
C ILE A 233 -10.24 -15.59 -3.10
N THR A 234 -9.13 -15.01 -2.66
CA THR A 234 -8.07 -14.48 -3.53
C THR A 234 -6.71 -14.57 -2.85
N ARG A 235 -5.63 -14.74 -3.62
CA ARG A 235 -4.24 -14.70 -3.12
C ARG A 235 -3.86 -13.39 -2.44
N HIS A 236 -4.52 -12.29 -2.80
CA HIS A 236 -4.18 -10.94 -2.35
C HIS A 236 -5.31 -10.30 -1.53
N PRO A 237 -5.77 -10.92 -0.42
CA PRO A 237 -6.96 -10.48 0.30
C PRO A 237 -6.78 -9.15 1.03
N LEU A 238 -5.53 -8.70 1.20
CA LEU A 238 -5.21 -7.41 1.84
C LEU A 238 -5.22 -6.24 0.85
N ILE A 239 -4.74 -6.46 -0.39
CA ILE A 239 -4.52 -5.37 -1.35
C ILE A 239 -5.68 -5.28 -2.34
N LEU A 240 -6.23 -6.39 -2.81
CA LEU A 240 -7.31 -6.34 -3.82
C LEU A 240 -8.62 -5.68 -3.36
N PRO A 241 -8.99 -5.61 -2.06
CA PRO A 241 -10.14 -4.80 -1.65
C PRO A 241 -9.97 -3.30 -1.94
N VAL A 242 -8.74 -2.80 -2.17
CA VAL A 242 -8.48 -1.42 -2.62
C VAL A 242 -9.14 -1.16 -3.98
N VAL A 243 -9.36 -2.17 -4.81
CA VAL A 243 -9.99 -2.02 -6.13
C VAL A 243 -11.46 -1.58 -6.02
N PRO A 244 -12.37 -2.37 -5.41
CA PRO A 244 -13.75 -1.94 -5.22
C PRO A 244 -13.85 -0.70 -4.32
N TRP A 245 -12.97 -0.54 -3.32
CA TRP A 245 -12.91 0.69 -2.53
C TRP A 245 -12.58 1.93 -3.35
N GLY A 246 -11.54 1.88 -4.20
CA GLY A 246 -11.11 3.01 -5.00
C GLY A 246 -12.17 3.42 -6.02
N VAL A 247 -12.81 2.43 -6.67
CA VAL A 247 -13.96 2.69 -7.55
C VAL A 247 -15.12 3.29 -6.77
N ALA A 248 -15.56 2.71 -5.67
CA ALA A 248 -16.67 3.25 -4.90
C ALA A 248 -16.38 4.67 -4.36
N THR A 249 -15.16 4.91 -3.88
CA THR A 249 -14.74 6.21 -3.34
C THR A 249 -14.66 7.28 -4.41
N SER A 250 -14.31 6.96 -5.67
CA SER A 250 -14.35 7.96 -6.73
C SER A 250 -15.76 8.48 -7.00
N TYR A 251 -16.78 7.61 -6.91
CA TYR A 251 -18.19 8.04 -6.98
C TYR A 251 -18.59 8.85 -5.75
N LEU A 252 -18.25 8.38 -4.54
CA LEU A 252 -18.65 9.02 -3.29
C LEU A 252 -17.98 10.38 -3.05
N ALA A 253 -16.75 10.59 -3.53
CA ALA A 253 -16.01 11.84 -3.36
C ALA A 253 -16.54 13.00 -4.24
N GLY A 254 -17.47 12.69 -5.15
CA GLY A 254 -18.07 13.67 -6.05
C GLY A 254 -18.06 13.27 -7.52
N GLY A 255 -17.45 12.14 -7.89
CA GLY A 255 -17.45 11.63 -9.27
C GLY A 255 -16.76 12.56 -10.27
N ARG A 256 -15.86 13.42 -9.82
CA ARG A 256 -15.08 14.32 -10.67
C ARG A 256 -13.98 13.54 -11.36
N THR A 257 -13.45 14.08 -12.47
CA THR A 257 -12.34 13.46 -13.19
C THR A 257 -11.15 13.21 -12.25
N VAL A 258 -10.85 14.16 -11.37
CA VAL A 258 -9.76 14.06 -10.39
C VAL A 258 -9.96 12.96 -9.35
N ASP A 259 -11.21 12.66 -8.99
CA ASP A 259 -11.56 11.57 -8.07
C ASP A 259 -11.25 10.22 -8.74
N PHE A 260 -11.59 10.06 -10.03
CA PHE A 260 -11.25 8.88 -10.80
C PHE A 260 -9.75 8.74 -11.06
N ILE A 261 -9.02 9.85 -11.30
CA ILE A 261 -7.55 9.79 -11.47
C ILE A 261 -6.89 9.31 -10.18
N LEU A 262 -7.25 9.88 -9.02
CA LEU A 262 -6.64 9.49 -7.75
C LEU A 262 -7.05 8.07 -7.33
N PHE A 263 -8.35 7.84 -7.10
CA PHE A 263 -8.81 6.58 -6.52
C PHE A 263 -8.81 5.44 -7.54
N GLY A 264 -9.13 5.73 -8.81
CA GLY A 264 -8.99 4.77 -9.90
C GLY A 264 -7.52 4.45 -10.19
N GLY A 265 -6.62 5.43 -10.11
CA GLY A 265 -5.18 5.20 -10.20
C GLY A 265 -4.66 4.28 -9.08
N LEU A 266 -5.13 4.47 -7.84
CA LEU A 266 -4.83 3.57 -6.72
C LEU A 266 -5.41 2.16 -6.93
N ALA A 267 -6.61 2.02 -7.49
CA ALA A 267 -7.20 0.73 -7.83
C ALA A 267 -6.38 -0.01 -8.90
N LEU A 268 -5.98 0.69 -9.97
CA LEU A 268 -5.12 0.12 -11.01
C LEU A 268 -3.74 -0.26 -10.45
N TYR A 269 -3.17 0.58 -9.59
CA TYR A 269 -1.95 0.27 -8.87
C TYR A 269 -2.08 -1.00 -8.04
N ALA A 270 -3.18 -1.19 -7.31
CA ALA A 270 -3.42 -2.40 -6.51
C ALA A 270 -3.41 -3.66 -7.39
N ILE A 271 -4.10 -3.64 -8.54
CA ILE A 271 -4.13 -4.75 -9.51
C ILE A 271 -2.71 -5.03 -10.03
N ALA A 272 -2.05 -4.01 -10.57
CA ALA A 272 -0.72 -4.14 -11.18
C ALA A 272 0.34 -4.56 -10.16
N GLY A 273 0.27 -4.04 -8.94
CA GLY A 273 1.13 -4.39 -7.82
C GLY A 273 1.00 -5.86 -7.44
N CYS A 274 -0.23 -6.35 -7.27
CA CYS A 274 -0.51 -7.76 -7.00
C CYS A 274 -0.01 -8.68 -8.14
N ALA A 275 -0.22 -8.28 -9.39
CA ALA A 275 0.26 -9.04 -10.55
C ALA A 275 1.79 -9.10 -10.59
N CYS A 276 2.48 -7.99 -10.32
CA CYS A 276 3.94 -7.95 -10.26
C CYS A 276 4.49 -8.78 -9.09
N GLN A 277 3.80 -8.80 -7.96
CA GLN A 277 4.13 -9.67 -6.83
C GLN A 277 4.05 -11.16 -7.22
N ASP A 278 2.98 -11.56 -7.92
CA ASP A 278 2.84 -12.93 -8.43
C ASP A 278 3.96 -13.30 -9.41
N LEU A 279 4.28 -12.41 -10.36
CA LEU A 279 5.35 -12.63 -11.33
C LEU A 279 6.72 -12.85 -10.68
N ARG A 280 7.02 -12.09 -9.61
CA ARG A 280 8.28 -12.25 -8.86
C ARG A 280 8.39 -13.60 -8.19
N ILE A 281 7.29 -14.08 -7.62
CA ILE A 281 7.22 -15.40 -7.02
C ILE A 281 7.40 -16.48 -8.08
N MET A 282 6.73 -16.36 -9.23
CA MET A 282 6.89 -17.31 -10.34
C MET A 282 8.32 -17.36 -10.88
N ARG A 283 9.06 -16.24 -10.82
CA ARG A 283 10.48 -16.18 -11.23
C ARG A 283 11.45 -16.65 -10.15
N LYS A 284 10.97 -17.12 -9.00
CA LYS A 284 11.80 -17.53 -7.84
C LYS A 284 12.72 -16.40 -7.34
N GLU A 285 12.34 -15.13 -7.56
CA GLU A 285 13.09 -13.95 -7.11
C GLU A 285 12.85 -13.63 -5.61
N GLY A 286 12.07 -14.46 -4.92
CA GLY A 286 11.72 -14.33 -3.50
C GLY A 286 10.48 -13.47 -3.23
N SER A 287 9.74 -13.83 -2.17
CA SER A 287 8.53 -13.12 -1.73
C SER A 287 8.85 -11.74 -1.10
N VAL A 288 7.85 -10.87 -1.05
CA VAL A 288 7.90 -9.62 -0.29
C VAL A 288 7.70 -9.96 1.19
N GLY A 289 8.69 -9.65 2.03
CA GLY A 289 8.56 -9.70 3.49
C GLY A 289 8.94 -11.01 4.17
N THR A 290 9.01 -12.14 3.46
CA THR A 290 9.50 -13.40 4.02
C THR A 290 10.71 -13.90 3.24
N VAL A 291 11.83 -14.06 3.94
CA VAL A 291 12.96 -14.87 3.45
C VAL A 291 12.47 -16.31 3.57
N MET A 292 11.66 -16.75 2.60
CA MET A 292 11.41 -18.18 2.43
C MET A 292 12.76 -18.75 2.05
N SER A 293 13.39 -19.48 2.98
CA SER A 293 14.64 -20.19 2.74
C SER A 293 14.50 -20.95 1.42
N THR A 294 15.53 -20.91 0.58
CA THR A 294 15.61 -21.66 -0.68
C THR A 294 15.74 -23.18 -0.44
N SER A 295 15.16 -23.69 0.65
CA SER A 295 14.97 -25.13 0.80
C SER A 295 13.97 -25.58 -0.26
N GLU A 296 14.23 -26.74 -0.87
CA GLU A 296 13.37 -27.33 -1.89
C GLU A 296 11.91 -27.45 -1.41
N ASP A 297 11.73 -27.67 -0.10
CA ASP A 297 10.42 -27.74 0.57
C ASP A 297 9.61 -26.44 0.48
N ALA A 298 10.24 -25.27 0.61
CA ALA A 298 9.51 -24.00 0.55
C ALA A 298 9.00 -23.70 -0.88
N GLY A 299 9.76 -24.11 -1.89
CA GLY A 299 9.38 -23.98 -3.29
C GLY A 299 8.15 -24.84 -3.64
N SER A 300 8.14 -26.10 -3.21
CA SER A 300 7.01 -27.02 -3.46
C SER A 300 5.74 -26.56 -2.74
N LEU A 301 5.85 -26.10 -1.50
CA LEU A 301 4.71 -25.54 -0.75
C LEU A 301 4.13 -24.29 -1.40
N LEU A 302 4.98 -23.42 -1.96
CA LEU A 302 4.54 -22.23 -2.68
C LEU A 302 3.83 -22.58 -3.99
N GLU A 303 4.30 -23.58 -4.72
CA GLU A 303 3.62 -24.09 -5.91
C GLU A 303 2.25 -24.69 -5.57
N ILE A 304 2.16 -25.43 -4.46
CA ILE A 304 0.88 -25.92 -3.93
C ILE A 304 -0.04 -24.77 -3.55
N PHE A 305 0.47 -23.71 -2.92
CA PHE A 305 -0.32 -22.51 -2.61
C PHE A 305 -0.89 -21.88 -3.88
N TYR A 306 -0.06 -21.66 -4.90
CA TYR A 306 -0.44 -21.03 -6.16
C TYR A 306 -1.43 -21.88 -6.96
N SER A 307 -1.25 -23.20 -6.97
CA SER A 307 -2.20 -24.11 -7.63
C SER A 307 -3.57 -24.11 -6.96
N ARG A 308 -3.62 -23.89 -5.64
CA ARG A 308 -4.87 -23.89 -4.84
C ARG A 308 -5.61 -22.55 -4.82
N THR A 309 -4.98 -21.45 -5.22
CA THR A 309 -5.53 -20.10 -5.03
C THR A 309 -5.61 -19.35 -6.36
N SER A 310 -6.33 -18.24 -6.39
CA SER A 310 -6.48 -17.42 -7.60
C SER A 310 -6.18 -15.95 -7.34
N PHE A 311 -5.74 -15.25 -8.37
CA PHE A 311 -5.66 -13.79 -8.37
C PHE A 311 -7.08 -13.18 -8.34
N VAL A 312 -7.95 -13.65 -9.24
CA VAL A 312 -9.32 -13.17 -9.35
C VAL A 312 -10.15 -13.68 -8.17
N PRO A 313 -10.86 -12.81 -7.42
CA PRO A 313 -11.71 -13.23 -6.31
C PRO A 313 -12.70 -14.33 -6.72
N PHE A 314 -12.84 -15.35 -5.86
CA PHE A 314 -13.71 -16.52 -6.02
C PHE A 314 -13.38 -17.46 -7.19
N ALA A 315 -12.48 -17.10 -8.10
CA ALA A 315 -12.17 -17.95 -9.25
C ALA A 315 -11.66 -19.35 -8.83
N ALA A 316 -10.86 -19.46 -7.76
CA ALA A 316 -10.42 -20.77 -7.26
C ALA A 316 -11.59 -21.65 -6.73
N ILE A 317 -12.67 -21.05 -6.26
CA ILE A 317 -13.87 -21.75 -5.79
C ILE A 317 -14.70 -22.20 -6.99
N VAL A 318 -14.87 -21.30 -7.97
CA VAL A 318 -15.56 -21.62 -9.23
C VAL A 318 -14.84 -22.74 -9.99
N ASP A 319 -13.51 -22.74 -9.99
CA ASP A 319 -12.67 -23.78 -10.60
C ASP A 319 -12.69 -25.12 -9.82
N GLY A 320 -13.37 -25.20 -8.67
CA GLY A 320 -13.37 -26.38 -7.80
C GLY A 320 -12.05 -26.65 -7.06
N ARG A 321 -11.08 -25.73 -7.13
CA ARG A 321 -9.78 -25.82 -6.42
C ARG A 321 -9.94 -25.55 -4.92
N GLN A 322 -11.03 -24.88 -4.54
CA GLN A 322 -11.41 -24.54 -3.17
C GLN A 322 -12.89 -24.86 -2.93
N SER A 323 -13.22 -25.29 -1.71
CA SER A 323 -14.61 -25.53 -1.29
C SER A 323 -15.16 -24.34 -0.49
N ILE A 324 -16.40 -23.96 -0.78
CA ILE A 324 -17.12 -22.92 -0.03
C ILE A 324 -17.40 -23.34 1.43
N ASP A 325 -17.61 -24.62 1.69
CA ASP A 325 -17.87 -25.14 3.04
C ASP A 325 -16.66 -24.95 3.95
N ILE A 326 -15.45 -25.15 3.39
CA ILE A 326 -14.20 -24.94 4.11
C ILE A 326 -13.96 -23.44 4.31
N LEU A 327 -14.22 -22.62 3.29
CA LEU A 327 -14.14 -21.16 3.40
C LEU A 327 -15.02 -20.65 4.55
N LEU A 328 -16.28 -21.05 4.64
CA LEU A 328 -17.21 -20.59 5.68
C LEU A 328 -16.74 -20.96 7.10
N LYS A 329 -16.08 -22.12 7.26
CA LYS A 329 -15.52 -22.55 8.55
C LYS A 329 -14.28 -21.76 8.97
N GLU A 330 -13.48 -21.33 8.00
CA GLU A 330 -12.24 -20.59 8.24
C GLU A 330 -12.39 -19.08 8.09
N PHE A 331 -13.56 -18.60 7.64
CA PHE A 331 -13.79 -17.19 7.39
C PHE A 331 -13.63 -16.42 8.70
N PRO A 332 -12.79 -15.37 8.73
CA PRO A 332 -12.55 -14.59 9.94
C PRO A 332 -13.77 -13.67 10.22
N ILE A 333 -14.87 -14.27 10.67
CA ILE A 333 -16.18 -13.61 10.75
C ILE A 333 -16.22 -12.50 11.80
N ILE A 334 -15.57 -12.69 12.95
CA ILE A 334 -15.51 -11.68 14.01
C ILE A 334 -14.81 -10.40 13.51
N PRO A 335 -13.55 -10.44 13.02
CA PRO A 335 -12.90 -9.22 12.54
C PRO A 335 -13.55 -8.66 11.27
N PHE A 336 -14.23 -9.48 10.45
CA PHE A 336 -15.03 -8.98 9.34
C PHE A 336 -16.25 -8.18 9.81
N ILE A 337 -17.04 -8.72 10.74
CA ILE A 337 -18.21 -8.03 11.32
C ILE A 337 -17.80 -6.74 12.02
N LEU A 338 -16.71 -6.77 12.81
CA LEU A 338 -16.16 -5.56 13.43
C LEU A 338 -15.57 -4.58 12.41
N GLY A 339 -15.02 -5.12 11.31
CA GLY A 339 -14.43 -4.33 10.23
C GLY A 339 -15.45 -3.51 9.44
N ILE A 340 -16.73 -3.91 9.39
CA ILE A 340 -17.78 -3.14 8.69
C ILE A 340 -18.02 -1.76 9.34
N PRO A 341 -18.37 -1.64 10.64
CA PRO A 341 -18.58 -0.33 11.26
C PRO A 341 -17.27 0.47 11.33
N THR A 342 -16.12 -0.17 11.54
CA THR A 342 -14.82 0.52 11.47
C THR A 342 -14.54 1.06 10.07
N GLY A 343 -14.81 0.28 9.02
CA GLY A 343 -14.68 0.69 7.63
C GLY A 343 -15.60 1.84 7.27
N ALA A 344 -16.86 1.80 7.73
CA ALA A 344 -17.81 2.89 7.59
C ALA A 344 -17.30 4.17 8.28
N LEU A 345 -16.80 4.07 9.52
CA LEU A 345 -16.23 5.23 10.22
C LEU A 345 -15.04 5.84 9.46
N ILE A 346 -14.11 5.01 8.99
CA ILE A 346 -12.97 5.45 8.18
C ILE A 346 -13.45 6.14 6.90
N GLN A 347 -14.43 5.55 6.20
CA GLN A 347 -14.98 6.12 4.97
C GLN A 347 -15.68 7.47 5.24
N SER A 348 -16.43 7.59 6.34
CA SER A 348 -17.06 8.86 6.75
C SER A 348 -16.02 9.94 7.00
N ILE A 349 -14.97 9.64 7.77
CA ILE A 349 -13.88 10.59 8.07
C ILE A 349 -13.18 11.00 6.77
N LEU A 350 -12.94 10.05 5.87
CA LEU A 350 -12.33 10.31 4.57
C LEU A 350 -13.21 11.26 3.74
N LEU A 351 -14.50 10.99 3.60
CA LEU A 351 -15.40 11.84 2.82
C LEU A 351 -15.52 13.24 3.41
N GLN A 352 -15.59 13.37 4.74
CA GLN A 352 -15.56 14.66 5.43
C GLN A 352 -14.26 15.45 5.25
N PHE A 353 -13.16 14.76 4.96
CA PHE A 353 -11.89 15.40 4.67
C PHE A 353 -11.79 15.87 3.20
N LEU A 354 -12.46 15.17 2.28
CA LEU A 354 -12.38 15.43 0.84
C LEU A 354 -13.43 16.43 0.34
N ILE A 355 -14.60 16.50 1.00
CA ILE A 355 -15.76 17.33 0.68
C ILE A 355 -15.96 18.33 1.82
#